data_AF-A0A2C9LBF6-F1
#
_entry.id   AF-A0A2C9LBF6-F1
#
_cell.length_a   1.000
_cell.length_b   1.000
_cell.length_c   1.000
_cell.angle_alpha   90.00
_cell.angle_beta   90.00
_cell.angle_gamma   90.00
#
_symmetry.space_group_name_H-M   'P 1'
#
loop_
_entity.id
_entity.type
_entity.pdbx_description
1 polymer ?
#
loop_
_entity_poly.entity_id
_entity_poly.type
_entity_poly.pdbx_seq_one_letter_code
_entity_poly.pdbx_strand_id
1 'polypeptide(L)'
;MAPNARIVVYYVRDDGEIVTDSISFDISGVFKNKVSIDLDKTDVEPGDDVTLTVKADPDSTAYCLAIDQSVLLLKRGNDVTDNDVRLQPKV
;
A
#
# COMPACT_ATOMS: atom_id res chain seq x y z
N MET A 1 -4.01 11.90 -2.67
CA MET A 1 -5.37 11.94 -2.10
C MET A 1 -5.81 10.56 -1.60
N ALA A 2 -5.15 9.46 -1.95
CA ALA A 2 -5.27 8.21 -1.19
C ALA A 2 -4.74 8.38 0.24
N PRO A 3 -5.26 7.65 1.25
CA PRO A 3 -6.33 6.65 1.14
C PRO A 3 -7.76 7.22 1.14
N ASN A 4 -7.95 8.48 1.55
CA ASN A 4 -9.27 9.08 1.71
C ASN A 4 -9.27 10.54 1.21
N ALA A 5 -10.33 10.92 0.51
CA ALA A 5 -10.58 12.31 0.17
C ALA A 5 -11.89 12.79 0.79
N ARG A 6 -11.92 14.08 1.11
CA ARG A 6 -13.09 14.79 1.58
C ARG A 6 -13.35 16.00 0.69
N ILE A 7 -14.57 16.10 0.18
CA ILE A 7 -15.07 17.28 -0.53
C ILE A 7 -15.94 18.05 0.44
N VAL A 8 -15.72 19.36 0.53
CA VAL A 8 -16.52 20.28 1.34
C VAL A 8 -17.11 21.32 0.39
N VAL A 9 -18.43 21.51 0.46
CA VAL A 9 -19.16 22.49 -0.34
C VAL A 9 -19.87 23.43 0.63
N TYR A 10 -19.81 24.73 0.36
CA TYR A 10 -20.52 25.72 1.16
C TYR A 10 -21.14 26.81 0.29
N TYR A 11 -22.15 27.48 0.83
CA TYR A 11 -22.69 28.71 0.27
C TYR A 11 -23.08 29.69 1.39
N VAL A 12 -23.20 30.97 1.05
CA VAL A 12 -23.57 32.05 1.97
C VAL A 12 -24.99 32.51 1.62
N ARG A 13 -25.87 32.58 2.62
CA ARG A 13 -27.23 33.09 2.50
C ARG A 13 -27.25 34.62 2.55
N ASP A 14 -28.36 35.21 2.10
CA ASP A 14 -28.54 36.67 2.08
C ASP A 14 -28.51 37.31 3.49
N ASP A 15 -28.79 36.52 4.53
CA ASP A 15 -28.69 36.91 5.95
C ASP A 15 -27.27 36.77 6.53
N GLY A 16 -26.30 36.32 5.73
CA GLY A 16 -24.92 36.08 6.12
C GLY A 16 -24.65 34.70 6.73
N GLU A 17 -25.65 33.81 6.84
CA GLU A 17 -25.44 32.45 7.34
C GLU A 17 -24.64 31.61 6.33
N ILE A 18 -23.65 30.86 6.82
CA ILE A 18 -22.84 29.94 6.01
C ILE A 18 -23.40 28.53 6.18
N VAL A 19 -23.89 27.94 5.08
CA VAL A 19 -24.35 26.56 5.05
C VAL A 19 -23.28 25.70 4.40
N THR A 20 -22.87 24.62 5.07
CA THR A 20 -21.81 23.73 4.60
C THR A 20 -22.29 22.29 4.60
N ASP A 21 -21.87 21.53 3.60
CA ASP A 21 -21.99 20.08 3.55
C ASP A 21 -20.66 19.45 3.13
N SER A 22 -20.46 18.17 3.45
CA SER A 22 -19.25 17.46 3.04
C SER A 22 -19.48 15.98 2.82
N ILE A 23 -18.78 15.43 1.83
CA ILE A 23 -18.74 14.00 1.55
C ILE A 23 -17.30 13.48 1.64
N SER A 24 -17.13 12.28 2.17
CA SER A 24 -15.84 11.58 2.22
C SER A 24 -15.92 10.27 1.46
N PHE A 25 -14.84 9.90 0.77
CA PHE A 25 -14.76 8.64 0.03
C PHE A 25 -13.32 8.12 -0.02
N ASP A 26 -13.22 6.80 -0.11
CA ASP A 26 -11.93 6.11 -0.16
C ASP A 26 -11.36 6.13 -1.58
N ILE A 27 -10.06 6.38 -1.65
CA ILE A 27 -9.28 6.47 -2.88
C ILE A 27 -8.22 5.37 -2.86
N SER A 28 -8.18 4.58 -3.93
CA SER A 28 -7.15 3.55 -4.13
C SER A 28 -5.79 4.16 -4.49
N GLY A 29 -4.72 3.36 -4.40
CA GLY A 29 -3.37 3.82 -4.76
C GLY A 29 -2.66 4.58 -3.63
N VAL A 30 -2.72 4.05 -2.40
CA VAL A 30 -1.92 4.55 -1.26
C VAL A 30 -0.44 4.51 -1.61
N PHE A 31 0.01 3.42 -2.23
CA PHE A 31 1.36 3.30 -2.78
C PHE A 31 1.39 3.88 -4.19
N LYS A 32 2.11 5.00 -4.35
CA LYS A 32 2.35 5.62 -5.66
C LYS A 32 3.38 4.84 -6.46
N ASN A 33 4.41 4.33 -5.80
CA ASN A 33 5.47 3.54 -6.41
C ASN A 33 4.92 2.18 -6.82
N LYS A 34 5.05 1.83 -8.10
CA LYS A 34 4.60 0.55 -8.63
C LYS A 34 5.76 -0.43 -8.60
N VAL A 35 5.69 -1.37 -7.67
CA VAL A 35 6.70 -2.42 -7.54
C VAL A 35 6.17 -3.72 -8.16
N SER A 36 6.97 -4.36 -9.00
CA SER A 36 6.71 -5.72 -9.49
C SER A 36 7.95 -6.60 -9.33
N ILE A 37 7.72 -7.86 -9.02
CA ILE A 37 8.76 -8.86 -8.80
C ILE A 37 8.54 -10.00 -9.78
N ASP A 38 9.61 -10.46 -10.39
CA ASP A 38 9.62 -11.58 -11.32
C ASP A 38 10.80 -12.51 -11.03
N LEU A 39 10.56 -13.82 -11.15
CA LEU A 39 11.56 -14.87 -10.99
C LEU A 39 11.70 -15.59 -12.32
N ASP A 40 12.94 -15.88 -12.71
CA ASP A 40 13.24 -16.58 -13.96
C ASP A 40 12.84 -18.07 -13.93
N LYS A 41 12.74 -18.65 -12.73
CA LYS A 41 12.44 -20.08 -12.51
C LYS A 41 11.40 -20.26 -11.41
N THR A 42 10.50 -21.21 -11.60
CA THR A 42 9.45 -21.57 -10.63
C THR A 42 9.88 -22.68 -9.68
N ASP A 43 10.67 -23.64 -10.17
CA ASP A 43 11.17 -24.79 -9.43
C ASP A 43 12.69 -24.90 -9.63
N VAL A 44 13.41 -25.19 -8.56
CA VAL A 44 14.87 -25.19 -8.52
C VAL A 44 15.39 -26.27 -7.57
N GLU A 45 16.59 -26.77 -7.84
CA GLU A 45 17.29 -27.68 -6.95
C GLU A 45 18.20 -26.92 -5.96
N PRO A 46 18.56 -27.52 -4.81
CA PRO A 46 19.49 -26.90 -3.89
C PRO A 46 20.84 -26.58 -4.56
N GLY A 47 21.22 -25.29 -4.54
CA GLY A 47 22.46 -24.81 -5.15
C GLY A 47 22.30 -24.23 -6.55
N ASP A 48 21.10 -24.30 -7.14
CA ASP A 48 20.80 -23.61 -8.39
C ASP A 48 20.83 -22.08 -8.22
N ASP A 49 21.34 -21.40 -9.25
CA ASP A 49 21.25 -19.95 -9.36
C ASP A 49 19.84 -19.53 -9.81
N VAL A 50 19.32 -18.48 -9.17
CA VAL A 50 17.99 -17.89 -9.44
C VAL A 50 18.12 -16.39 -9.60
N THR A 51 17.42 -15.84 -10.59
CA THR A 51 17.43 -14.41 -10.89
C THR A 51 16.14 -13.75 -10.43
N LEU A 52 16.24 -12.88 -9.43
CA LEU A 52 15.14 -12.03 -8.96
C LEU A 52 15.19 -10.67 -9.67
N THR A 53 14.17 -10.37 -10.48
CA THR A 53 14.02 -9.06 -11.13
C THR A 53 13.02 -8.21 -10.36
N VAL A 54 13.48 -7.06 -9.84
CA VAL A 54 12.62 -6.06 -9.18
C VAL A 54 12.50 -4.84 -10.09
N LYS A 55 11.27 -4.43 -10.41
CA LYS A 55 10.98 -3.20 -11.15
C LYS A 55 10.25 -2.24 -10.23
N ALA A 56 10.70 -1.00 -10.18
CA ALA A 56 10.14 0.08 -9.39
C ALA A 56 10.38 1.43 -10.09
N ASP A 57 9.80 2.50 -9.57
CA ASP A 57 10.06 3.86 -10.06
C ASP A 57 11.56 4.23 -9.87
N PRO A 58 12.11 5.14 -10.69
CA PRO A 58 13.49 5.62 -10.55
C PRO A 58 13.79 6.10 -9.13
N ASP A 59 15.06 5.96 -8.72
CA ASP A 59 15.56 6.35 -7.39
C ASP A 59 14.87 5.64 -6.20
N SER A 60 14.17 4.54 -6.45
CA SER A 60 13.63 3.67 -5.40
C SER A 60 14.72 2.81 -4.77
N THR A 61 14.66 2.64 -3.45
CA THR A 61 15.47 1.65 -2.72
C THR A 61 14.64 0.40 -2.48
N ALA A 62 15.14 -0.76 -2.92
CA ALA A 62 14.49 -2.05 -2.71
C ALA A 62 15.22 -2.86 -1.63
N TYR A 63 14.46 -3.40 -0.68
CA TYR A 63 14.93 -4.37 0.31
C TYR A 63 14.22 -5.70 0.06
N CYS A 64 15.00 -6.78 -0.07
CA CYS A 64 14.47 -8.12 -0.29
C CYS A 64 14.73 -9.00 0.93
N LEU A 65 13.74 -9.80 1.29
CA LEU A 65 13.83 -10.80 2.36
C LEU A 65 13.41 -12.15 1.78
N ALA A 66 14.22 -13.17 2.02
CA ALA A 66 13.89 -14.56 1.73
C ALA A 66 13.62 -15.29 3.05
N ILE A 67 12.53 -16.05 3.09
CA ILE A 67 12.12 -16.83 4.27
C ILE A 67 11.74 -18.25 3.85
N ASP A 68 11.96 -19.21 4.73
CA ASP A 68 11.45 -20.56 4.56
C ASP A 68 9.94 -20.61 4.88
N GLN A 69 9.16 -21.29 4.05
CA GLN A 69 7.70 -21.35 4.20
C GLN A 69 7.26 -21.99 5.53
N SER A 70 8.04 -22.90 6.11
CA SER A 70 7.71 -23.52 7.40
C SER A 70 7.68 -22.52 8.56
N VAL A 71 8.46 -21.43 8.47
CA VAL A 71 8.47 -20.37 9.50
C VAL A 71 7.11 -19.65 9.57
N LEU A 72 6.40 -19.56 8.45
CA LEU A 72 5.04 -19.01 8.39
C LEU A 72 4.01 -19.86 9.15
N LEU A 73 4.36 -21.09 9.56
CA LEU A 73 3.52 -21.94 10.42
C LEU A 73 3.76 -21.67 11.92
N LEU A 74 4.93 -21.16 12.31
CA LEU A 74 5.30 -20.96 13.71
C LEU A 74 4.63 -19.73 14.32
N LYS A 75 4.59 -18.62 13.59
CA LYS A 75 3.92 -17.38 14.03
C LYS A 75 3.54 -16.52 12.82
N ARG A 76 2.24 -16.29 12.64
CA ARG A 76 1.68 -15.39 11.60
C ARG A 76 1.37 -14.01 12.18
N GLY A 77 1.22 -13.02 11.30
CA GLY A 77 0.73 -11.68 11.65
C GLY A 77 1.81 -10.67 12.04
N ASN A 78 3.10 -10.97 11.79
CA ASN A 78 4.18 -9.98 11.90
C ASN A 78 4.58 -9.40 10.52
N ASP A 79 3.97 -9.88 9.44
CA ASP A 79 4.22 -9.37 8.09
C ASP A 79 3.52 -8.03 7.91
N VAL A 80 4.19 -7.10 7.22
CA VAL A 80 3.60 -5.80 6.88
C VAL A 80 2.83 -5.94 5.58
N THR A 81 1.55 -5.61 5.61
CA THR A 81 0.66 -5.64 4.45
C THR A 81 0.19 -4.23 4.08
N ASP A 82 -0.41 -4.09 2.90
CA ASP A 82 -1.01 -2.82 2.46
C ASP A 82 -2.08 -2.29 3.44
N ASN A 83 -2.79 -3.19 4.11
CA ASN A 83 -3.81 -2.83 5.10
C ASN A 83 -3.22 -2.16 6.34
N ASP A 84 -2.00 -2.54 6.76
CA ASP A 84 -1.33 -1.94 7.92
C ASP A 84 -0.97 -0.46 7.67
N VAL A 85 -0.81 -0.07 6.40
CA VAL A 85 -0.55 1.32 5.99
C VAL A 85 -1.85 2.09 5.72
N ARG A 86 -2.90 1.41 5.22
CA ARG A 86 -4.22 2.01 4.98
C ARG A 86 -4.94 2.40 6.27
N LEU A 87 -4.84 1.58 7.30
CA LEU A 87 -5.53 1.77 8.57
C LEU A 87 -4.68 2.62 9.50
N GLN A 88 -4.74 3.95 9.37
CA GLN A 88 -4.23 4.82 10.44
C GLN A 88 -5.10 4.67 11.69
N PRO A 89 -4.53 4.76 12.91
CA PRO A 89 -5.28 4.62 14.14
C PRO A 89 -6.39 5.67 14.21
N LYS A 90 -7.63 5.21 14.38
CA LYS A 90 -8.72 6.08 14.86
C LYS A 90 -8.35 6.52 16.27
N VAL A 91 -7.92 7.78 16.41
CA VAL A 91 -7.86 8.48 17.71
C VAL A 91 -9.28 8.72 18.18
#